data_AF-A0AAW1HLZ1-F1
#
_entry.id   AF-A0AAW1HLZ1-F1
#
_cell.length_a   1.000
_cell.length_b   1.000
_cell.length_c   1.000
_cell.angle_alpha   90.00
_cell.angle_beta   90.00
_cell.angle_gamma   90.00
#
_symmetry.space_group_name_H-M   'P 1'
#
loop_
_entity.id
_entity.type
_entity.pdbx_description
1 polymer ?
#
loop_
_entity_poly.entity_id
_entity_poly.type
_entity_poly.pdbx_seq_one_letter_code
_entity_poly.pdbx_strand_id
1 'polypeptide(L)'
;MFSLISSVHFLTVTIFVAFLVLPSSTGVDERYRTCTSALFSCGNIFSSVGYPFWGDGRPKYCGLPALQLQCIHSETGEWPTLTIGSKDEQSYNVASLKHFESNITLELQGFQNIPCTSYNKNISDIFKFSPSVEHIKLVYNCPSKIDAHNFNGSVPCNHGDTKYQAYYVSNMSALKDYASYCSSIEVPVFRKQLDLYNKGKVESLTEVLRQGFITSIRQSVSGVKIQVVHVAHLMFRILCASARMELLT
;
A
#
# COMPACT_ATOMS: atom_id res chain seq x y z
N MET A 1 13.31 25.71 53.95
CA MET A 1 14.32 24.72 53.50
C MET A 1 13.84 23.28 53.74
N PHE A 2 13.50 22.88 54.97
CA PHE A 2 13.02 21.52 55.29
C PHE A 2 11.74 21.05 54.54
N SER A 3 10.77 21.94 54.31
CA SER A 3 9.53 21.60 53.59
C SER A 3 9.74 21.31 52.09
N LEU A 4 10.65 22.05 51.44
CA LEU A 4 11.03 21.82 50.04
C LEU A 4 11.76 20.47 49.87
N ILE A 5 12.66 20.14 50.81
CA ILE A 5 13.39 18.87 50.82
C ILE A 5 12.41 17.68 50.99
N SER A 6 11.42 17.82 51.88
CA SER A 6 10.38 16.80 52.08
C SER A 6 9.50 16.61 50.83
N SER A 7 9.13 17.69 50.13
CA SER A 7 8.36 17.61 48.89
C SER A 7 9.13 16.94 47.75
N VAL A 8 10.43 17.21 47.63
CA VAL A 8 11.29 16.60 46.59
C VAL A 8 11.47 15.10 46.86
N HIS A 9 11.67 14.70 48.12
CA HIS A 9 11.74 13.29 48.50
C HIS A 9 10.43 12.53 48.22
N PHE A 10 9.28 13.15 48.48
CA PHE A 10 7.99 12.50 48.19
C PHE A 10 7.78 12.30 46.68
N LEU A 11 8.14 13.29 45.87
CA LEU A 11 8.05 13.24 44.40
C LEU A 11 8.98 12.17 43.80
N THR A 12 10.23 12.12 44.26
CA THR A 12 11.21 11.12 43.81
C THR A 12 10.80 9.69 44.19
N VAL A 13 10.31 9.47 45.42
CA VAL A 13 9.78 8.16 45.85
C VAL A 13 8.55 7.76 45.04
N THR A 14 7.64 8.68 44.77
CA THR A 14 6.43 8.41 43.97
C THR A 14 6.79 8.04 42.53
N ILE A 15 7.74 8.75 41.92
CA ILE A 15 8.26 8.45 40.58
C ILE A 15 8.95 7.07 40.58
N PHE A 16 9.77 6.77 41.58
CA PHE A 16 10.48 5.49 41.68
C PHE A 16 9.52 4.30 41.86
N VAL A 17 8.51 4.44 42.73
CA VAL A 17 7.46 3.42 42.91
C VAL A 17 6.62 3.28 41.64
N ALA A 18 6.30 4.38 40.95
CA ALA A 18 5.63 4.31 39.65
C ALA A 18 6.47 3.53 38.62
N PHE A 19 7.80 3.72 38.58
CA PHE A 19 8.70 2.93 37.72
C PHE A 19 8.79 1.44 38.12
N LEU A 20 8.65 1.11 39.40
CA LEU A 20 8.64 -0.28 39.89
C LEU A 20 7.30 -1.00 39.61
N VAL A 21 6.20 -0.26 39.60
CA VAL A 21 4.85 -0.79 39.34
C VAL A 21 4.51 -0.80 37.85
N LEU A 22 5.14 0.09 37.06
CA LEU A 22 5.09 0.01 35.61
C LEU A 22 5.81 -1.26 35.18
N PRO A 23 5.13 -2.23 34.53
CA PRO A 23 5.80 -3.39 33.99
C PRO A 23 6.85 -2.90 33.00
N SER A 24 8.12 -3.00 33.37
CA SER A 24 9.23 -2.76 32.48
C SER A 24 9.17 -3.82 31.40
N SER A 25 8.54 -3.53 30.25
CA SER A 25 8.58 -4.41 29.08
C SER A 25 9.97 -4.30 28.44
N THR A 26 10.99 -4.75 29.17
CA THR A 26 12.35 -4.95 28.64
C THR A 26 12.43 -6.25 27.82
N GLY A 27 11.41 -7.09 27.90
CA GLY A 27 11.16 -8.14 26.92
C GLY A 27 10.80 -7.47 25.60
N VAL A 28 11.76 -7.41 24.68
CA VAL A 28 11.44 -7.26 23.26
C VAL A 28 10.44 -8.36 22.95
N ASP A 29 9.16 -8.00 22.79
CA ASP A 29 8.09 -8.93 22.45
C ASP A 29 8.59 -9.89 21.37
N GLU A 30 8.49 -11.21 21.57
CA GLU A 30 8.93 -12.18 20.56
C GLU A 30 8.27 -11.92 19.20
N ARG A 31 7.06 -11.33 19.21
CA ARG A 31 6.42 -10.84 18.00
C ARG A 31 7.20 -9.72 17.35
N TYR A 32 7.67 -8.74 18.12
CA TYR A 32 8.53 -7.67 17.61
C TYR A 32 9.81 -8.24 17.01
N ARG A 33 10.50 -9.14 17.72
CA ARG A 33 11.72 -9.81 17.25
C ARG A 33 11.46 -10.52 15.91
N THR A 34 10.40 -11.31 15.85
CA THR A 34 9.96 -11.99 14.63
C THR A 34 9.70 -11.00 13.49
N CYS A 35 9.00 -9.89 13.75
CA CYS A 35 8.73 -8.87 12.73
C CYS A 35 9.97 -8.08 12.31
N THR A 36 11.04 -8.08 13.08
CA THR A 36 12.32 -7.46 12.67
C THR A 36 13.24 -8.44 11.94
N SER A 37 13.13 -9.74 12.21
CA SER A 37 13.98 -10.77 11.57
C SER A 37 13.39 -11.35 10.30
N ALA A 38 12.07 -11.52 10.21
CA ALA A 38 11.37 -12.07 9.05
C ALA A 38 11.08 -10.98 8.01
N LEU A 39 12.11 -10.53 7.29
CA LEU A 39 11.97 -9.58 6.20
C LEU A 39 11.74 -10.33 4.87
N PHE A 40 10.88 -9.76 4.02
CA PHE A 40 10.55 -10.30 2.71
C PHE A 40 11.69 -9.99 1.72
N SER A 41 12.07 -11.00 0.93
CA SER A 41 13.02 -10.88 -0.17
C SER A 41 12.52 -11.72 -1.34
N CYS A 42 12.65 -11.23 -2.57
CA CYS A 42 12.20 -11.93 -3.77
C CYS A 42 12.96 -11.45 -5.01
N GLY A 43 13.65 -12.37 -5.68
CA GLY A 43 14.53 -12.07 -6.81
C GLY A 43 15.57 -10.98 -6.48
N ASN A 44 15.99 -10.24 -7.51
CA ASN A 44 17.00 -9.19 -7.37
C ASN A 44 16.43 -7.81 -7.01
N ILE A 45 15.11 -7.64 -7.09
CA ILE A 45 14.45 -6.34 -6.95
C ILE A 45 14.04 -6.08 -5.50
N PHE A 46 13.65 -7.13 -4.76
CA PHE A 46 13.13 -7.00 -3.40
C PHE A 46 14.10 -7.65 -2.41
N SER A 47 14.75 -6.82 -1.61
CA SER A 47 15.58 -7.28 -0.48
C SER A 47 15.13 -6.57 0.79
N SER A 48 14.94 -7.35 1.86
CA SER A 48 14.73 -6.83 3.20
C SER A 48 13.49 -5.91 3.37
N VAL A 49 12.36 -6.28 2.76
CA VAL A 49 11.09 -5.54 2.84
C VAL A 49 10.32 -5.92 4.11
N GLY A 50 9.91 -4.92 4.89
CA GLY A 50 9.24 -5.10 6.18
C GLY A 50 7.81 -4.54 6.22
N TYR A 51 7.48 -3.87 7.32
CA TYR A 51 6.20 -3.17 7.48
C TYR A 51 6.01 -2.15 6.33
N PRO A 52 4.79 -1.98 5.79
CA PRO A 52 3.50 -2.53 6.23
C PRO A 52 3.14 -3.88 5.64
N PHE A 53 4.06 -4.57 4.97
CA PHE A 53 3.76 -5.82 4.30
C PHE A 53 3.91 -7.02 5.25
N TRP A 54 3.16 -8.08 4.96
CA TRP A 54 3.33 -9.42 5.51
C TRP A 54 3.35 -10.42 4.35
N GLY A 55 3.62 -11.70 4.65
CA GLY A 55 3.63 -12.77 3.66
C GLY A 55 5.00 -13.37 3.45
N ASP A 56 5.04 -14.51 2.76
CA ASP A 56 6.26 -15.26 2.43
C ASP A 56 7.19 -15.49 3.64
N GLY A 57 6.63 -16.11 4.69
CA GLY A 57 7.33 -16.36 5.96
C GLY A 57 7.23 -15.22 6.97
N ARG A 58 6.89 -13.99 6.56
CA ARG A 58 6.58 -12.89 7.49
C ARG A 58 5.15 -13.01 8.03
N PRO A 59 4.93 -13.15 9.35
CA PRO A 59 3.60 -13.36 9.92
C PRO A 59 2.60 -12.22 9.64
N LYS A 60 1.31 -12.55 9.53
CA LYS A 60 0.22 -11.58 9.32
C LYS A 60 0.23 -10.41 10.30
N TYR A 61 0.56 -10.66 11.57
CA TYR A 61 0.62 -9.62 12.60
C TYR A 61 1.79 -8.62 12.44
N CYS A 62 2.71 -8.87 11.50
CA CYS A 62 3.87 -8.01 11.23
C CYS A 62 3.62 -6.95 10.14
N GLY A 63 2.43 -6.95 9.54
CA GLY A 63 2.02 -6.03 8.49
C GLY A 63 0.53 -5.72 8.59
N LEU A 64 0.03 -5.03 7.58
CA LEU A 64 -1.38 -4.70 7.45
C LEU A 64 -2.12 -5.86 6.79
N PRO A 65 -3.27 -6.30 7.32
CA PRO A 65 -4.02 -7.43 6.76
C PRO A 65 -4.29 -7.31 5.25
N ALA A 66 -4.46 -6.08 4.76
CA ALA A 66 -4.75 -5.80 3.36
C ALA A 66 -3.52 -5.75 2.43
N LEU A 67 -2.30 -6.00 2.92
CA LEU A 67 -1.04 -5.87 2.15
C LEU A 67 -0.17 -7.13 2.29
N GLN A 68 -0.49 -8.14 1.49
CA GLN A 68 0.26 -9.40 1.45
C GLN A 68 1.23 -9.42 0.27
N LEU A 69 2.51 -9.65 0.54
CA LEU A 69 3.52 -9.98 -0.47
C LEU A 69 3.68 -11.49 -0.61
N GLN A 70 3.94 -11.93 -1.84
CA GLN A 70 4.30 -13.31 -2.14
C GLN A 70 5.36 -13.31 -3.25
N CYS A 71 6.42 -14.10 -3.07
CA CYS A 71 7.35 -14.39 -4.15
C CYS A 71 6.83 -15.54 -5.00
N ILE A 72 6.71 -15.31 -6.31
CA ILE A 72 6.36 -16.35 -7.26
C ILE A 72 7.66 -16.90 -7.84
N HIS A 73 7.81 -18.22 -7.76
CA HIS A 73 8.96 -18.95 -8.28
C HIS A 73 8.55 -19.70 -9.55
N SER A 74 9.33 -19.55 -10.62
CA SER A 74 9.16 -20.26 -11.89
C SER A 74 10.53 -20.63 -12.46
N GLU A 75 10.55 -21.50 -13.47
CA GLU A 75 11.77 -21.88 -14.20
C GLU A 75 12.50 -20.66 -14.81
N THR A 76 11.74 -19.61 -15.15
CA THR A 76 12.26 -18.39 -15.78
C THR A 76 12.71 -17.32 -14.77
N GLY A 77 12.60 -17.59 -13.47
CA GLY A 77 13.00 -16.66 -12.40
C GLY A 77 11.92 -16.41 -11.35
N GLU A 78 12.16 -15.37 -10.55
CA GLU A 78 11.33 -15.01 -9.39
C GLU A 78 10.78 -13.59 -9.52
N TRP A 79 9.52 -13.37 -9.14
CA TRP A 79 8.93 -12.03 -9.12
C TRP A 79 7.98 -11.82 -7.94
N PRO A 80 7.97 -10.61 -7.36
CA PRO A 80 7.09 -10.27 -6.26
C PRO A 80 5.68 -9.96 -6.75
N THR A 81 4.71 -10.44 -6.00
CA THR A 81 3.29 -10.10 -6.15
C THR A 81 2.77 -9.47 -4.87
N LEU A 82 1.90 -8.47 -5.01
CA LEU A 82 1.21 -7.80 -3.91
C LEU A 82 -0.29 -8.05 -4.06
N THR A 83 -0.88 -8.70 -3.06
CA THR A 83 -2.33 -8.81 -2.91
C THR A 83 -2.84 -7.68 -2.02
N ILE A 84 -3.80 -6.92 -2.56
CA ILE A 84 -4.41 -5.75 -1.93
C ILE A 84 -5.86 -6.05 -1.55
N GLY A 85 -6.22 -5.80 -0.30
CA GLY A 85 -7.57 -6.00 0.23
C GLY A 85 -7.66 -7.11 1.26
N SER A 86 -8.78 -7.17 2.00
CA SER A 86 -9.04 -8.23 3.00
C SER A 86 -10.32 -9.01 2.74
N LYS A 87 -11.12 -8.59 1.76
CA LYS A 87 -12.37 -9.26 1.33
C LYS A 87 -12.39 -9.38 -0.19
N ASP A 88 -12.16 -8.26 -0.88
CA ASP A 88 -12.02 -8.19 -2.34
C ASP A 88 -10.54 -8.12 -2.70
N GLU A 89 -9.85 -9.26 -2.57
CA GLU A 89 -8.41 -9.37 -2.81
C GLU A 89 -8.08 -9.22 -4.29
N GLN A 90 -7.17 -8.29 -4.61
CA GLN A 90 -6.65 -8.10 -5.96
C GLN A 90 -5.14 -8.18 -5.95
N SER A 91 -4.59 -9.10 -6.75
CA SER A 91 -3.15 -9.28 -6.88
C SER A 91 -2.57 -8.50 -8.04
N TYR A 92 -1.38 -7.93 -7.82
CA TYR A 92 -0.60 -7.18 -8.79
C TYR A 92 0.84 -7.67 -8.78
N ASN A 93 1.48 -7.81 -9.93
CA ASN A 93 2.93 -7.93 -9.98
C ASN A 93 3.56 -6.58 -9.58
N VAL A 94 4.66 -6.61 -8.84
CA VAL A 94 5.35 -5.39 -8.43
C VAL A 94 6.63 -5.21 -9.24
N ALA A 95 6.67 -4.16 -10.07
CA ALA A 95 7.84 -3.83 -10.88
C ALA A 95 8.95 -3.20 -10.03
N SER A 96 8.58 -2.29 -9.11
CA SER A 96 9.54 -1.66 -8.22
C SER A 96 8.89 -1.25 -6.89
N LEU A 97 9.69 -1.30 -5.82
CA LEU A 97 9.35 -0.76 -4.50
C LEU A 97 10.46 0.18 -4.07
N LYS A 98 10.10 1.43 -3.77
CA LYS A 98 11.02 2.45 -3.30
C LYS A 98 10.59 2.92 -1.92
N HIS A 99 11.51 2.80 -0.98
CA HIS A 99 11.35 3.30 0.38
C HIS A 99 12.02 4.67 0.50
N PHE A 100 11.26 5.73 0.79
CA PHE A 100 11.81 7.05 1.05
C PHE A 100 11.20 7.61 2.33
N GLU A 101 12.02 7.73 3.38
CA GLU A 101 11.57 8.11 4.73
C GLU A 101 10.40 7.23 5.22
N SER A 102 9.20 7.81 5.36
CA SER A 102 7.95 7.15 5.78
C SER A 102 7.01 6.82 4.61
N ASN A 103 7.43 7.12 3.38
CA ASN A 103 6.65 6.90 2.16
C ASN A 103 7.18 5.68 1.40
N ILE A 104 6.26 4.79 1.05
CA ILE A 104 6.55 3.62 0.23
C ILE A 104 5.85 3.84 -1.10
N THR A 105 6.64 3.89 -2.17
CA THR A 105 6.13 3.98 -3.55
C THR A 105 6.24 2.62 -4.20
N LEU A 106 5.16 2.18 -4.82
CA LEU A 106 5.05 0.94 -5.58
C LEU A 106 4.76 1.28 -7.04
N GLU A 107 5.50 0.64 -7.92
CA GLU A 107 5.17 0.55 -9.34
C GLU A 107 4.54 -0.83 -9.56
N LEU A 108 3.22 -0.84 -9.72
CA LEU A 108 2.46 -2.06 -9.94
C LEU A 108 2.35 -2.27 -11.44
N GLN A 109 2.67 -3.47 -11.91
CA GLN A 109 2.47 -3.81 -13.31
C GLN A 109 0.98 -3.96 -13.60
N GLY A 110 0.65 -3.72 -14.86
CA GLY A 110 -0.68 -3.94 -15.38
C GLY A 110 -1.10 -5.39 -15.39
N PHE A 111 -2.39 -5.59 -15.59
CA PHE A 111 -2.97 -6.92 -15.75
C PHE A 111 -2.53 -7.54 -17.07
N GLN A 112 -2.11 -8.81 -17.04
CA GLN A 112 -2.00 -9.61 -18.27
C GLN A 112 -3.40 -9.98 -18.80
N ASN A 113 -4.32 -10.29 -17.89
CA ASN A 113 -5.74 -10.52 -18.16
C ASN A 113 -6.55 -9.57 -17.28
N ILE A 114 -7.27 -8.62 -17.87
CA ILE A 114 -8.00 -7.63 -17.09
C ILE A 114 -9.18 -8.30 -16.41
N PRO A 115 -9.28 -8.23 -15.08
CA PRO A 115 -10.49 -8.67 -14.40
C PRO A 115 -11.60 -7.65 -14.70
N CYS A 116 -12.68 -8.11 -15.33
CA CYS A 116 -13.93 -7.36 -15.48
C CYS A 116 -14.78 -7.45 -14.19
N THR A 117 -14.12 -7.33 -13.05
CA THR A 117 -14.75 -7.25 -11.74
C THR A 117 -14.62 -5.82 -11.22
N SER A 118 -15.47 -5.45 -10.26
CA SER A 118 -15.37 -4.12 -9.66
C SER A 118 -13.97 -3.93 -9.09
N TYR A 119 -13.28 -2.88 -9.55
CA TYR A 119 -12.03 -2.44 -8.96
C TYR A 119 -12.20 -2.30 -7.45
N ASN A 120 -11.23 -2.80 -6.67
CA ASN A 120 -11.29 -2.75 -5.21
C ASN A 120 -11.47 -1.28 -4.77
N LYS A 121 -12.68 -0.90 -4.35
CA LYS A 121 -13.02 0.49 -4.00
C LYS A 121 -12.16 1.01 -2.86
N ASN A 122 -11.60 0.13 -2.03
CA ASN A 122 -10.83 0.47 -0.84
C ASN A 122 -9.33 0.65 -1.14
N ILE A 123 -8.86 0.40 -2.37
CA ILE A 123 -7.44 0.63 -2.70
C ILE A 123 -7.06 2.11 -2.55
N SER A 124 -8.00 3.02 -2.78
CA SER A 124 -7.84 4.47 -2.57
C SER A 124 -7.75 4.85 -1.09
N ASP A 125 -8.18 3.98 -0.16
CA ASP A 125 -8.06 4.21 1.29
C ASP A 125 -6.66 3.84 1.79
N ILE A 126 -6.04 2.85 1.15
CA ILE A 126 -4.70 2.36 1.50
C ILE A 126 -3.63 3.17 0.78
N PHE A 127 -3.91 3.52 -0.47
CA PHE A 127 -2.94 4.13 -1.36
C PHE A 127 -3.35 5.51 -1.85
N LYS A 128 -2.33 6.27 -2.27
CA LYS A 128 -2.44 7.52 -3.00
C LYS A 128 -1.76 7.33 -4.35
N PHE A 129 -2.54 7.43 -5.41
CA PHE A 129 -2.04 7.37 -6.79
C PHE A 129 -1.12 8.56 -7.09
N SER A 130 -0.08 8.30 -7.88
CA SER A 130 0.79 9.35 -8.41
C SER A 130 -0.01 10.32 -9.32
N PRO A 131 0.34 11.61 -9.39
CA PRO A 131 -0.26 12.56 -10.34
C PRO A 131 -0.17 12.14 -11.82
N SER A 132 0.75 11.21 -12.13
CA SER A 132 0.93 10.61 -13.44
C SER A 132 -0.06 9.48 -13.75
N VAL A 133 -0.95 9.13 -12.83
CA VAL A 133 -1.97 8.10 -13.01
C VAL A 133 -3.28 8.75 -13.44
N GLU A 134 -3.92 8.12 -14.43
CA GLU A 134 -5.25 8.47 -14.91
C GLU A 134 -6.17 7.25 -14.77
N HIS A 135 -7.44 7.45 -14.43
CA HIS A 135 -8.42 6.38 -14.34
C HIS A 135 -9.25 6.40 -15.61
N ILE A 136 -9.04 5.40 -16.47
CA ILE A 136 -9.87 5.22 -17.66
C ILE A 136 -11.08 4.36 -17.33
N LYS A 137 -12.19 4.63 -18.00
CA LYS A 137 -13.42 3.84 -17.87
C LYS A 137 -13.52 2.85 -19.02
N LEU A 138 -13.64 1.58 -18.67
CA LEU A 138 -13.91 0.51 -19.62
C LEU A 138 -15.35 0.05 -19.46
N VAL A 139 -16.09 -0.03 -20.57
CA VAL A 139 -17.48 -0.54 -20.60
C VAL A 139 -17.51 -1.94 -21.18
N TYR A 140 -18.31 -2.83 -20.60
CA TYR A 140 -18.40 -4.23 -21.00
C TYR A 140 -19.81 -4.77 -20.71
N ASN A 141 -20.08 -6.01 -21.16
CA ASN A 141 -21.37 -6.67 -20.99
C ASN A 141 -22.54 -5.81 -21.50
N CYS A 142 -22.40 -5.30 -22.72
CA CYS A 142 -23.38 -4.44 -23.34
C CYS A 142 -24.28 -5.25 -24.30
N PRO A 143 -25.53 -4.82 -24.53
CA PRO A 143 -26.36 -5.38 -25.59
C PRO A 143 -25.70 -5.18 -26.96
N SER A 144 -25.96 -6.08 -27.91
CA SER A 144 -25.30 -6.19 -29.23
C SER A 144 -25.40 -4.97 -30.17
N LYS A 145 -25.89 -3.83 -29.70
CA LYS A 145 -26.07 -2.58 -30.45
C LYS A 145 -25.19 -1.48 -29.86
N ILE A 146 -23.89 -1.56 -30.08
CA ILE A 146 -23.04 -0.41 -29.83
C ILE A 146 -22.30 0.00 -31.09
N ASP A 147 -22.39 1.28 -31.40
CA ASP A 147 -21.60 1.90 -32.46
C ASP A 147 -20.12 1.85 -32.10
N ALA A 148 -19.40 0.95 -32.76
CA ALA A 148 -17.95 0.78 -32.58
C ALA A 148 -17.15 2.06 -32.84
N HIS A 149 -17.70 3.03 -33.57
CA HIS A 149 -17.11 4.34 -33.84
C HIS A 149 -16.90 5.20 -32.59
N ASN A 150 -17.62 4.92 -31.49
CA ASN A 150 -17.49 5.67 -30.24
C ASN A 150 -16.38 5.14 -29.32
N PHE A 151 -15.67 4.09 -29.75
CA PHE A 151 -14.64 3.44 -28.95
C PHE A 151 -13.25 3.73 -29.47
N ASN A 152 -12.38 4.13 -28.56
CA ASN A 152 -10.98 4.41 -28.87
C ASN A 152 -10.15 3.12 -28.93
N GLY A 153 -10.65 2.03 -28.36
CA GLY A 153 -9.97 0.75 -28.27
C GLY A 153 -10.78 -0.30 -27.56
N SER A 154 -10.34 -1.55 -27.62
CA SER A 154 -10.93 -2.62 -26.85
C SER A 154 -9.87 -3.61 -26.34
N VAL A 155 -10.23 -4.32 -25.28
CA VAL A 155 -9.35 -5.29 -24.63
C VAL A 155 -10.18 -6.45 -24.08
N PRO A 156 -9.72 -7.70 -24.21
CA PRO A 156 -10.39 -8.83 -23.58
C PRO A 156 -10.31 -8.71 -22.05
N CYS A 157 -11.39 -9.07 -21.37
CA CYS A 157 -11.44 -9.13 -19.91
C CYS A 157 -12.30 -10.30 -19.43
N ASN A 158 -12.09 -10.74 -18.19
CA ASN A 158 -12.76 -11.91 -17.63
C ASN A 158 -13.55 -11.55 -16.39
N HIS A 159 -14.76 -12.07 -16.25
CA HIS A 159 -15.55 -12.05 -15.01
C HIS A 159 -15.92 -13.49 -14.65
N GLY A 160 -15.22 -14.06 -13.67
CA GLY A 160 -15.23 -15.52 -13.44
C GLY A 160 -14.75 -16.25 -14.70
N ASP A 161 -15.50 -17.26 -15.13
CA ASP A 161 -15.21 -18.04 -16.34
C ASP A 161 -15.69 -17.36 -17.63
N THR A 162 -16.43 -16.25 -17.53
CA THR A 162 -17.00 -15.57 -18.69
C THR A 162 -16.02 -14.56 -19.26
N LYS A 163 -15.76 -14.67 -20.57
CA LYS A 163 -14.93 -13.72 -21.33
C LYS A 163 -15.81 -12.62 -21.92
N TYR A 164 -15.41 -11.38 -21.70
CA TYR A 164 -16.02 -10.19 -22.27
C TYR A 164 -15.01 -9.43 -23.10
N GLN A 165 -15.51 -8.61 -24.01
CA GLN A 165 -14.74 -7.53 -24.61
C GLN A 165 -15.08 -6.23 -23.86
N ALA A 166 -14.06 -5.57 -23.32
CA ALA A 166 -14.20 -4.28 -22.68
C ALA A 166 -13.72 -3.18 -23.63
N TYR A 167 -14.47 -2.08 -23.70
CA TYR A 167 -14.24 -0.99 -24.64
C TYR A 167 -13.83 0.27 -23.88
N TYR A 168 -12.77 0.92 -24.33
CA TYR A 168 -12.32 2.20 -23.80
C TYR A 168 -13.09 3.34 -24.46
N VAL A 169 -13.72 4.16 -23.62
CA VAL A 169 -14.52 5.31 -24.03
C VAL A 169 -13.89 6.57 -23.45
N SER A 170 -13.27 7.39 -24.29
CA SER A 170 -12.74 8.70 -23.86
C SER A 170 -13.81 9.80 -23.82
N ASN A 171 -14.88 9.65 -24.59
CA ASN A 171 -15.97 10.62 -24.69
C ASN A 171 -16.99 10.44 -23.55
N MET A 172 -17.08 11.43 -22.66
CA MET A 172 -18.01 11.41 -21.53
C MET A 172 -19.50 11.41 -21.92
N SER A 173 -19.86 11.97 -23.08
CA SER A 173 -21.26 11.93 -23.56
C SER A 173 -21.64 10.50 -23.95
N ALA A 174 -20.77 9.82 -24.71
CA ALA A 174 -20.98 8.42 -25.09
C ALA A 174 -21.06 7.51 -23.85
N LEU A 175 -20.23 7.76 -22.82
CA LEU A 175 -20.31 7.03 -21.55
C LEU A 175 -21.67 7.15 -20.85
N LYS A 176 -22.37 8.29 -20.97
CA LYS A 176 -23.71 8.46 -20.37
C LYS A 176 -24.74 7.61 -21.08
N ASP A 177 -24.66 7.51 -22.40
CA ASP A 177 -25.55 6.69 -23.20
C ASP A 177 -25.39 5.22 -22.76
N TYR A 178 -24.15 4.74 -22.64
CA TYR A 178 -23.84 3.36 -22.23
C TYR A 178 -24.11 3.04 -20.77
N ALA A 179 -24.15 4.03 -19.87
CA ALA A 179 -24.25 3.80 -18.43
C ALA A 179 -25.53 3.07 -18.00
N SER A 180 -26.58 3.10 -18.81
CA SER A 180 -27.89 2.51 -18.48
C SER A 180 -28.01 1.02 -18.83
N TYR A 181 -27.13 0.49 -19.70
CA TYR A 181 -27.23 -0.89 -20.20
C TYR A 181 -25.89 -1.64 -20.27
N CYS A 182 -24.77 -0.98 -20.03
CA CYS A 182 -23.47 -1.60 -19.91
C CYS A 182 -22.98 -1.63 -18.47
N SER A 183 -22.20 -2.65 -18.13
CA SER A 183 -21.35 -2.61 -16.95
C SER A 183 -20.11 -1.75 -17.21
N SER A 184 -19.53 -1.18 -16.16
CA SER A 184 -18.30 -0.40 -16.28
C SER A 184 -17.32 -0.63 -15.14
N ILE A 185 -16.04 -0.55 -15.45
CA ILE A 185 -14.94 -0.56 -14.48
C ILE A 185 -14.05 0.67 -14.71
N GLU A 186 -13.40 1.12 -13.64
CA GLU A 186 -12.34 2.13 -13.71
C GLU A 186 -11.00 1.43 -13.50
N VAL A 187 -10.03 1.73 -14.37
CA VAL A 187 -8.71 1.11 -14.34
C VAL A 187 -7.64 2.21 -14.34
N PRO A 188 -6.71 2.20 -13.37
CA PRO A 188 -5.59 3.13 -13.36
C PRO A 188 -4.59 2.79 -14.46
N VAL A 189 -4.15 3.81 -15.20
CA VAL A 189 -3.13 3.72 -16.24
C VAL A 189 -2.11 4.85 -16.10
N PHE A 190 -0.92 4.64 -16.64
CA PHE A 190 0.09 5.69 -16.74
C PHE A 190 -0.30 6.70 -17.83
N ARG A 191 -0.60 7.95 -17.44
CA ARG A 191 -1.11 9.01 -18.33
C ARG A 191 -0.26 9.19 -19.59
N LYS A 192 1.06 9.19 -19.46
CA LYS A 192 1.97 9.37 -20.60
C LYS A 192 1.73 8.30 -21.68
N GLN A 193 1.49 7.05 -21.28
CA GLN A 193 1.24 5.96 -22.21
C GLN A 193 -0.14 6.08 -22.86
N LEU A 194 -1.15 6.49 -22.07
CA LEU A 194 -2.49 6.77 -22.58
C LEU A 194 -2.48 7.92 -23.62
N ASP A 195 -1.70 8.98 -23.38
CA ASP A 195 -1.55 10.09 -24.32
C ASP A 195 -0.92 9.66 -25.65
N LEU A 196 0.05 8.74 -25.60
CA LEU A 196 0.67 8.18 -26.82
C LEU A 196 -0.35 7.32 -27.59
N TYR A 197 -1.15 6.54 -26.89
CA TYR A 197 -2.24 5.76 -27.49
C TYR A 197 -3.28 6.63 -28.18
N ASN A 198 -3.78 7.67 -27.50
CA ASN A 198 -4.76 8.60 -28.07
C ASN A 198 -4.22 9.38 -29.28
N LYS A 199 -2.89 9.51 -29.42
CA LYS A 199 -2.21 10.13 -30.56
C LYS A 199 -1.88 9.13 -31.68
N GLY A 200 -2.26 7.86 -31.56
CA GLY A 200 -1.95 6.81 -32.52
C GLY A 200 -0.46 6.39 -32.54
N LYS A 201 0.31 6.72 -31.50
CA LYS A 201 1.73 6.33 -31.38
C LYS A 201 1.93 4.98 -30.69
N VAL A 202 0.90 4.51 -29.99
CA VAL A 202 0.81 3.17 -29.40
C VAL A 202 -0.44 2.55 -29.99
N GLU A 203 -0.32 1.37 -30.57
CA GLU A 203 -1.43 0.74 -31.30
C GLU A 203 -2.38 -0.05 -30.39
N SER A 204 -1.89 -0.49 -29.23
CA SER A 204 -2.60 -1.44 -28.37
C SER A 204 -2.95 -0.86 -27.01
N LEU A 205 -4.24 -0.84 -26.68
CA LEU A 205 -4.72 -0.51 -25.34
C LEU A 205 -4.19 -1.51 -24.29
N THR A 206 -3.99 -2.77 -24.68
CA THR A 206 -3.38 -3.78 -23.82
C THR A 206 -1.97 -3.38 -23.40
N GLU A 207 -1.19 -2.77 -24.30
CA GLU A 207 0.15 -2.27 -23.97
C GLU A 207 0.09 -1.13 -22.95
N VAL A 208 -0.87 -0.21 -23.11
CA VAL A 208 -1.12 0.88 -22.15
C VAL A 208 -1.41 0.31 -20.76
N LEU A 209 -2.28 -0.70 -20.71
CA LEU A 209 -2.70 -1.31 -19.46
C LEU A 209 -1.56 -2.09 -18.81
N ARG A 210 -0.74 -2.82 -19.58
CA ARG A 210 0.41 -3.62 -19.07
C ARG A 210 1.49 -2.79 -18.39
N GLN A 211 1.69 -1.53 -18.79
CA GLN A 211 2.62 -0.61 -18.12
C GLN A 211 2.26 -0.41 -16.64
N GLY A 212 0.97 -0.54 -16.28
CA GLY A 212 0.50 -0.42 -14.91
C GLY A 212 0.48 1.02 -14.41
N PHE A 213 0.78 1.21 -13.13
CA PHE A 213 0.64 2.50 -12.46
C PHE A 213 1.51 2.63 -11.21
N ILE A 214 1.76 3.88 -10.82
CA ILE A 214 2.58 4.23 -9.65
C ILE A 214 1.67 4.69 -8.52
N THR A 215 1.87 4.13 -7.33
CA THR A 215 1.09 4.44 -6.15
C THR A 215 1.95 4.52 -4.91
N SER A 216 1.47 5.20 -3.87
CA SER A 216 2.17 5.36 -2.60
C SER A 216 1.29 5.02 -1.42
N ILE A 217 1.82 4.40 -0.37
CA ILE A 217 1.03 4.07 0.83
C ILE A 217 0.69 5.36 1.57
N ARG A 218 -0.57 5.53 1.98
CA ARG A 218 -0.99 6.71 2.73
C ARG A 218 -0.29 6.78 4.08
N GLN A 219 0.10 7.99 4.50
CA GLN A 219 0.77 8.21 5.77
C GLN A 219 -0.07 7.83 6.99
N SER A 220 -1.41 7.97 6.92
CA SER A 220 -2.32 7.50 7.98
C SER A 220 -2.24 5.98 8.21
N VAL A 221 -1.80 5.24 7.20
CA VAL A 221 -1.66 3.79 7.18
C VAL A 221 -0.22 3.38 7.53
N SER A 222 0.76 4.18 7.12
CA SER A 222 2.19 4.05 7.48
C SER A 222 2.47 4.42 8.95
N GLY A 223 1.70 5.34 9.53
CA GLY A 223 1.96 6.04 10.79
C GLY A 223 1.75 5.27 12.10
N VAL A 224 1.49 3.97 12.08
CA VAL A 224 1.20 3.20 13.32
C VAL A 224 2.44 2.98 14.20
N LYS A 225 3.63 3.50 13.86
CA LYS A 225 4.85 3.18 14.65
C LYS A 225 5.94 4.25 14.72
N ILE A 226 5.66 5.50 15.12
CA ILE A 226 6.73 6.41 15.62
C ILE A 226 6.32 7.28 16.84
N GLN A 227 5.16 7.08 17.47
CA GLN A 227 4.81 7.84 18.68
C GLN A 227 5.38 7.21 19.97
N VAL A 228 5.52 5.88 20.02
CA VAL A 228 5.89 5.20 21.28
C VAL A 228 7.40 5.28 21.58
N VAL A 229 8.25 5.13 20.55
CA VAL A 229 9.72 5.12 20.72
C VAL A 229 10.28 6.52 20.95
N HIS A 230 9.72 7.53 20.26
CA HIS A 230 10.20 8.91 20.37
C HIS A 230 9.84 9.51 21.75
N VAL A 231 8.66 9.18 22.28
CA VAL A 231 8.24 9.61 23.62
C VAL A 231 9.08 8.92 24.70
N ALA A 232 9.39 7.63 24.57
CA ALA A 232 10.25 6.93 25.53
C ALA A 232 11.68 7.48 25.56
N HIS A 233 12.26 7.77 24.39
CA HIS A 233 13.64 8.27 24.30
C HIS A 233 13.75 9.74 24.77
N LEU A 234 12.74 10.57 24.50
CA LEU A 234 12.67 11.95 24.98
C LEU A 234 12.50 12.00 26.51
N MET A 235 11.66 11.12 27.07
CA MET A 235 11.46 11.02 28.53
C MET A 235 12.71 10.50 29.25
N PHE A 236 13.45 9.54 28.65
CA PHE A 236 14.73 9.06 29.22
C PHE A 236 15.81 10.15 29.28
N ARG A 237 15.88 11.02 28.26
CA ARG A 237 16.79 12.16 28.26
C ARG A 237 16.43 13.21 29.31
N ILE A 238 15.14 13.46 29.54
CA ILE A 238 14.66 14.38 30.58
C ILE A 238 15.01 13.83 31.97
N LEU A 239 14.85 12.53 32.20
CA LEU A 239 15.21 11.87 33.47
C LEU A 239 16.72 11.88 33.72
N CYS A 240 17.55 11.61 32.71
CA CYS A 240 19.02 11.72 32.85
C CYS A 240 19.49 13.16 33.12
N ALA A 241 18.83 14.16 32.53
CA ALA A 241 19.15 15.56 32.78
C ALA A 241 18.78 15.99 34.21
N SER A 242 17.65 15.48 34.74
CA SER A 242 17.22 15.71 36.12
C SER A 242 18.16 15.06 37.14
N ALA A 243 18.54 13.80 36.94
CA ALA A 243 19.45 13.07 37.84
C ALA A 243 20.86 13.67 37.89
N ARG A 244 21.32 14.26 36.77
CA ARG A 244 22.63 14.93 36.71
C ARG A 244 22.65 16.27 37.44
N MET A 245 21.49 16.89 37.64
CA MET A 245 21.36 18.17 38.35
C MET A 245 21.35 17.96 39.88
N GLU A 246 20.81 16.85 40.37
CA GLU A 246 20.83 16.47 41.79
C GLU A 246 22.22 16.01 42.30
N LEU A 247 23.12 15.58 41.41
CA LEU A 247 24.50 15.20 41.74
C LEU A 247 25.48 16.38 41.82
N LEU A 248 25.03 17.60 41.48
CA LEU A 248 25.85 18.83 41.42
C LEU A 248 25.46 19.89 42.48
N THR A 249 24.57 19.54 43.41
CA THR A 249 24.14 20.37 44.55
C THR A 249 24.38 19.64 45.85
#